data_AF-R4Z2I6-F1
#
_entry.id   AF-R4Z2I6-F1
#
_cell.length_a   1.000
_cell.length_b   1.000
_cell.length_c   1.000
_cell.angle_alpha   90.00
_cell.angle_beta   90.00
_cell.angle_gamma   90.00
#
_symmetry.space_group_name_H-M   'P 1'
#
loop_
_entity.id
_entity.type
_entity.pdbx_description
1 polymer ?
#
loop_
_entity_poly.entity_id
_entity_poly.type
_entity_poly.pdbx_seq_one_letter_code
_entity_poly.pdbx_strand_id
1 'polypeptide(L)'
;MNMTPRDFARFGLLYARDGVWDGKRILPAGWVDYSRLPTPTMDEGRYGAQWWLDPERPDLFYANGFDGQSISVAPDKDLVIVVLSKAPNGRNEQVCNDLYDAFGVSTRGQPRPSAPGTGRRSAEEPMIHMP
;
A
#
# COMPACT_ATOMS: atom_id res chain seq x y z
N MET A 1 -3.45 12.50 -16.27
CA MET A 1 -4.83 12.06 -15.96
C MET A 1 -5.29 12.82 -14.73
N ASN A 2 -6.52 13.33 -14.70
CA ASN A 2 -7.03 14.10 -13.56
C ASN A 2 -8.23 13.36 -12.96
N MET A 3 -8.05 12.86 -11.74
CA MET A 3 -8.99 11.99 -11.02
C MET A 3 -8.83 12.27 -9.52
N THR A 4 -9.88 12.05 -8.73
CA THR A 4 -9.77 12.20 -7.27
C THR A 4 -8.97 11.03 -6.66
N PRO A 5 -8.36 11.18 -5.46
CA PRO A 5 -7.75 10.06 -4.75
C PRO A 5 -8.70 8.87 -4.59
N ARG A 6 -10.00 9.15 -4.42
CA ARG A 6 -11.03 8.12 -4.30
C ARG A 6 -11.21 7.33 -5.61
N ASP A 7 -11.10 7.99 -6.76
CA ASP A 7 -11.19 7.30 -8.05
C ASP A 7 -9.98 6.42 -8.31
N PHE A 8 -8.78 6.89 -7.96
CA PHE A 8 -7.58 6.04 -7.95
C PHE A 8 -7.73 4.83 -7.01
N ALA A 9 -8.33 5.04 -5.83
CA ALA A 9 -8.58 3.95 -4.89
C ALA A 9 -9.57 2.92 -5.45
N ARG A 10 -10.59 3.34 -6.22
CA ARG A 10 -11.50 2.41 -6.92
C ARG A 10 -10.76 1.56 -7.94
N PHE A 11 -9.81 2.15 -8.67
CA PHE A 11 -8.96 1.40 -9.59
C PHE A 11 -8.08 0.38 -8.86
N GLY A 12 -7.43 0.77 -7.75
CA GLY A 12 -6.71 -0.18 -6.92
C GLY A 12 -7.61 -1.28 -6.34
N LEU A 13 -8.84 -0.93 -5.93
CA LEU A 13 -9.81 -1.88 -5.37
C LEU A 13 -10.29 -2.88 -6.42
N LEU A 14 -10.42 -2.46 -7.69
CA LEU A 14 -10.70 -3.37 -8.80
C LEU A 14 -9.64 -4.49 -8.84
N TYR A 15 -8.36 -4.15 -8.72
CA TYR A 15 -7.28 -5.15 -8.68
C TYR A 15 -7.26 -5.95 -7.38
N ALA A 16 -7.50 -5.31 -6.23
CA ALA A 16 -7.60 -6.01 -4.95
C ALA A 16 -8.72 -7.07 -4.92
N ARG A 17 -9.73 -6.94 -5.79
CA ARG A 17 -10.89 -7.83 -5.89
C ARG A 17 -10.89 -8.67 -7.16
N ASP A 18 -9.72 -9.06 -7.66
CA ASP A 18 -9.54 -9.93 -8.84
C ASP A 18 -10.31 -9.40 -10.08
N GLY A 19 -10.36 -8.08 -10.25
CA GLY A 19 -11.04 -7.46 -11.38
C GLY A 19 -12.57 -7.52 -11.34
N VAL A 20 -13.17 -7.83 -10.19
CA VAL A 20 -14.62 -7.83 -9.99
C VAL A 20 -15.05 -6.52 -9.33
N TRP A 21 -15.99 -5.83 -9.96
CA TRP A 21 -16.61 -4.62 -9.43
C TRP A 21 -18.12 -4.82 -9.31
N ASP A 22 -18.64 -4.70 -8.09
CA ASP A 22 -20.07 -4.80 -7.80
C ASP A 22 -20.73 -6.08 -8.38
N GLY A 23 -20.05 -7.21 -8.18
CA GLY A 23 -20.47 -8.52 -8.72
C GLY A 23 -20.23 -8.73 -10.21
N LYS A 24 -19.80 -7.70 -10.96
CA LYS A 24 -19.49 -7.80 -12.38
C LYS A 24 -17.98 -7.91 -12.61
N ARG A 25 -17.57 -8.94 -13.35
CA ARG A 25 -16.18 -9.09 -13.79
C ARG A 25 -15.85 -8.07 -14.89
N ILE A 26 -14.83 -7.26 -14.65
CA ILE A 26 -14.30 -6.25 -15.59
C ILE A 26 -12.98 -6.73 -16.21
N LEU A 27 -12.10 -7.33 -15.41
CA LEU A 27 -10.84 -7.93 -15.90
C LEU A 27 -11.00 -9.44 -16.09
N PRO A 28 -10.36 -10.05 -17.09
CA PRO A 28 -10.34 -11.51 -17.26
C PRO A 28 -9.92 -12.22 -15.97
N ALA A 29 -10.48 -13.40 -15.71
CA ALA A 29 -10.06 -14.21 -14.57
C ALA A 29 -8.56 -14.51 -14.66
N GLY A 30 -7.83 -14.35 -13.54
CA GLY A 30 -6.37 -14.53 -13.49
C GLY A 30 -5.56 -13.35 -14.05
N TRP A 31 -6.20 -12.28 -14.54
CA TRP A 31 -5.47 -11.10 -15.04
C TRP A 31 -4.70 -10.40 -13.93
N VAL A 32 -5.27 -10.30 -12.73
CA VAL A 32 -4.59 -9.66 -11.60
C VAL A 32 -3.34 -10.47 -11.22
N ASP A 33 -3.45 -11.79 -11.11
CA ASP A 33 -2.30 -12.65 -10.82
C ASP A 33 -1.23 -12.54 -11.91
N TYR A 34 -1.63 -12.58 -13.17
CA TYR A 34 -0.73 -12.36 -14.31
C TYR A 34 -0.02 -11.00 -14.22
N SER A 35 -0.72 -9.94 -13.83
CA SER A 35 -0.14 -8.60 -13.71
C SER A 35 0.91 -8.49 -12.61
N ARG A 36 0.92 -9.44 -11.67
CA ARG A 36 1.90 -9.53 -10.59
C ARG A 36 3.10 -10.41 -10.94
N LEU A 37 3.10 -11.03 -12.12
CA LEU A 37 4.22 -11.84 -12.58
C LEU A 37 5.31 -10.95 -13.16
N PRO A 38 6.59 -11.16 -12.78
CA PRO A 38 7.71 -10.47 -13.39
C PRO A 38 7.73 -10.66 -14.91
N THR A 39 7.94 -9.56 -15.64
CA THR A 39 8.13 -9.59 -17.08
C THR A 39 9.50 -10.17 -17.38
N PRO A 40 9.63 -11.23 -18.21
CA PRO A 40 10.89 -11.97 -18.36
C PRO A 40 12.10 -11.13 -18.82
N THR A 41 11.85 -10.00 -19.48
CA THR A 41 12.87 -9.13 -20.07
C THR A 41 13.22 -7.92 -19.21
N MET A 42 12.63 -7.78 -18.02
CA MET A 42 12.93 -6.69 -17.10
C MET A 42 13.95 -7.16 -16.05
N ASP A 43 15.04 -6.40 -15.91
CA ASP A 43 16.05 -6.68 -14.91
C ASP A 43 15.43 -6.69 -13.50
N GLU A 44 15.90 -7.64 -12.69
CA GLU A 44 15.54 -7.83 -11.27
C GLU A 44 14.07 -8.20 -10.97
N GLY A 45 13.25 -8.43 -12.01
CA GLY A 45 11.87 -8.88 -11.83
C GLY A 45 10.95 -7.86 -11.13
N ARG A 46 11.26 -6.56 -11.25
CA ARG A 46 10.55 -5.47 -10.56
C ARG A 46 9.34 -4.91 -11.31
N TYR A 47 8.89 -5.59 -12.36
CA TYR A 47 7.80 -5.07 -13.20
C TYR A 47 6.98 -6.18 -13.85
N GLY A 48 5.66 -6.06 -13.83
CA GLY A 48 4.70 -7.00 -14.40
C GLY A 48 3.51 -6.26 -15.00
N ALA A 49 3.22 -6.46 -16.29
CA ALA A 49 2.05 -5.92 -17.00
C ALA A 49 1.53 -4.53 -16.53
N GLN A 50 2.40 -3.51 -16.54
CA GLN A 50 2.12 -2.12 -16.12
C GLN A 50 2.15 -1.82 -14.61
N TRP A 51 2.57 -2.77 -13.79
CA TRP A 51 2.76 -2.63 -12.35
C TRP A 51 4.22 -2.80 -11.95
N TRP A 52 4.65 -2.01 -10.98
CA TRP A 52 5.90 -2.23 -10.26
C TRP A 52 5.72 -3.32 -9.21
N LEU A 53 6.75 -4.13 -9.04
CA LEU A 53 6.83 -5.25 -8.11
C LEU A 53 7.99 -5.00 -7.15
N ASP A 54 7.81 -5.34 -5.88
CA ASP A 54 8.85 -5.27 -4.87
C ASP A 54 9.23 -6.70 -4.44
N PRO A 55 10.42 -7.22 -4.81
CA PRO A 55 10.89 -8.53 -4.37
C PRO A 55 10.94 -8.69 -2.84
N GLU A 56 11.14 -7.58 -2.12
CA GLU A 56 11.14 -7.57 -0.66
C GLU A 56 9.71 -7.58 -0.10
N ARG A 57 8.72 -7.09 -0.85
CA ARG A 57 7.30 -7.08 -0.49
C ARG A 57 6.43 -7.74 -1.57
N PRO A 58 6.53 -9.06 -1.78
CA PRO A 58 5.82 -9.76 -2.87
C PRO A 58 4.29 -9.69 -2.74
N ASP A 59 3.79 -9.46 -1.53
CA ASP A 59 2.36 -9.33 -1.25
C ASP A 59 1.77 -8.00 -1.76
N LEU A 60 2.64 -7.09 -2.21
CA LEU A 60 2.34 -5.76 -2.73
C LEU A 60 2.74 -5.66 -4.21
N PHE A 61 1.96 -4.90 -4.96
CA PHE A 61 2.33 -4.37 -6.27
C PHE A 61 1.78 -2.96 -6.39
N TYR A 62 2.42 -2.11 -7.18
CA TYR A 62 2.08 -0.69 -7.19
C TYR A 62 2.26 0.00 -8.54
N ALA A 63 1.44 1.00 -8.79
CA ALA A 63 1.63 1.94 -9.90
C ALA A 63 2.38 3.16 -9.35
N ASN A 64 3.38 3.62 -10.09
CA ASN A 64 4.14 4.82 -9.77
C ASN A 64 4.00 5.83 -10.91
N GLY A 65 3.68 7.06 -10.57
CA GLY A 65 3.51 8.17 -11.51
C GLY A 65 4.36 9.37 -11.12
N PHE A 66 4.58 10.23 -12.12
CA PHE A 66 5.39 11.45 -12.00
C PHE A 66 4.96 12.33 -10.81
N ASP A 67 5.93 13.00 -10.17
CA ASP A 67 5.74 13.85 -9.00
C ASP A 67 5.13 13.17 -7.75
N GLY A 68 5.23 11.83 -7.68
CA GLY A 68 4.87 11.08 -6.47
C GLY A 68 3.43 10.63 -6.41
N GLN A 69 2.81 10.36 -7.55
CA GLN A 69 1.52 9.68 -7.56
C GLN A 69 1.78 8.18 -7.37
N SER A 70 1.05 7.53 -6.49
CA SER A 70 1.11 6.07 -6.37
C SER A 70 -0.23 5.44 -6.02
N ILE A 71 -0.39 4.21 -6.49
CA ILE A 71 -1.47 3.30 -6.11
C ILE A 71 -0.80 2.00 -5.72
N SER A 72 -0.96 1.59 -4.47
CA SER A 72 -0.33 0.38 -3.94
C SER A 72 -1.43 -0.59 -3.50
N VAL A 73 -1.32 -1.84 -3.92
CA VAL A 73 -2.36 -2.86 -3.72
C VAL A 73 -1.74 -4.06 -3.03
N ALA A 74 -2.33 -4.44 -1.88
CA ALA A 74 -1.98 -5.64 -1.14
C ALA A 74 -3.24 -6.49 -0.91
N PRO A 75 -3.60 -7.40 -1.84
CA PRO A 75 -4.86 -8.14 -1.82
C PRO A 75 -5.06 -8.97 -0.56
N ASP A 76 -3.99 -9.62 -0.07
CA ASP A 76 -4.03 -10.49 1.12
C ASP A 76 -4.36 -9.72 2.41
N LYS A 77 -4.24 -8.39 2.37
CA LYS A 77 -4.59 -7.49 3.48
C LYS A 77 -5.86 -6.69 3.22
N ASP A 78 -6.53 -6.93 2.10
CA ASP A 78 -7.66 -6.13 1.61
C ASP A 78 -7.34 -4.62 1.64
N LEU A 79 -6.16 -4.26 1.16
CA LEU A 79 -5.58 -2.92 1.33
C LEU A 79 -5.27 -2.26 -0.01
N VAL A 80 -5.69 -1.01 -0.13
CA VAL A 80 -5.29 -0.09 -1.20
C VAL A 80 -4.81 1.21 -0.58
N ILE A 81 -3.62 1.65 -0.97
CA ILE A 81 -3.03 2.92 -0.53
C ILE A 81 -2.88 3.80 -1.75
N VAL A 82 -3.37 5.04 -1.65
CA VAL A 82 -3.22 6.06 -2.70
C VAL A 82 -2.50 7.25 -2.10
N VAL A 83 -1.40 7.64 -2.72
CA VAL A 83 -0.68 8.87 -2.40
C VAL A 83 -0.68 9.73 -3.64
N LEU A 84 -1.30 10.90 -3.56
CA LEU A 84 -1.18 11.95 -4.58
C LEU A 84 -0.39 13.11 -3.98
N SER A 85 0.71 13.47 -4.62
CA SER A 85 1.70 14.40 -4.06
C SER A 85 2.20 15.38 -5.11
N LYS A 86 2.89 16.42 -4.64
CA LYS A 86 3.72 17.30 -5.47
C LYS A 86 4.99 17.63 -4.70
N ALA A 87 5.64 16.59 -4.18
CA ALA A 87 6.87 16.72 -3.41
C ALA A 87 8.09 16.46 -4.31
N PRO A 88 9.16 17.28 -4.22
CA PRO A 88 10.40 17.01 -4.92
C PRO A 88 11.07 15.73 -4.38
N ASN A 89 11.70 14.98 -5.29
CA ASN A 89 12.72 13.93 -5.10
C ASN A 89 12.66 13.08 -3.81
N GLY A 90 12.18 11.83 -3.94
CA GLY A 90 12.41 10.74 -2.97
C GLY A 90 11.50 10.72 -1.73
N ARG A 91 10.93 11.85 -1.31
CA ARG A 91 10.09 11.90 -0.10
C ARG A 91 8.84 11.02 -0.18
N ASN A 92 8.29 10.83 -1.38
CA ASN A 92 7.09 10.00 -1.57
C ASN A 92 7.37 8.52 -1.37
N GLU A 93 8.56 8.04 -1.72
CA GLU A 93 8.95 6.65 -1.50
C GLU A 93 9.02 6.34 0.00
N GLN A 94 9.63 7.24 0.78
CA GLN A 94 9.65 7.11 2.24
C GLN A 94 8.23 7.10 2.83
N VAL A 95 7.36 8.03 2.39
CA VAL A 95 5.96 8.05 2.86
C VAL A 95 5.23 6.74 2.53
N CYS A 96 5.42 6.20 1.33
CA CYS A 96 4.83 4.92 0.97
C CYS A 96 5.37 3.79 1.85
N ASN A 97 6.69 3.73 2.09
CA ASN A 97 7.30 2.71 2.96
C ASN A 97 6.79 2.81 4.40
N ASP A 98 6.68 4.01 4.96
CA ASP A 98 6.13 4.23 6.31
C ASP A 98 4.66 3.75 6.39
N LEU A 99 3.86 4.01 5.35
CA LEU A 99 2.49 3.53 5.27
C LEU A 99 2.43 1.99 5.15
N TYR A 100 3.30 1.40 4.33
CA TYR A 100 3.39 -0.06 4.20
C TYR A 100 3.67 -0.70 5.55
N ASP A 101 4.65 -0.18 6.29
CA ASP A 101 5.00 -0.71 7.61
C ASP A 101 3.86 -0.49 8.61
N ALA A 102 3.22 0.69 8.62
CA ALA A 102 2.08 0.99 9.50
C ALA A 102 0.88 0.06 9.28
N PHE A 103 0.65 -0.39 8.04
CA PHE A 103 -0.41 -1.36 7.71
C PHE A 103 0.09 -2.82 7.69
N GLY A 104 1.34 -3.07 8.11
CA GLY A 104 1.91 -4.40 8.23
C GLY A 104 2.20 -5.10 6.90
N VAL A 105 2.46 -4.33 5.83
CA VAL A 105 3.08 -4.75 4.57
C VAL A 105 4.60 -4.74 4.78
N SER A 106 5.07 -5.68 5.59
CA SER A 106 6.49 -5.79 5.95
C SER A 106 7.29 -6.46 4.85
N THR A 107 8.57 -6.11 4.77
CA THR A 107 9.55 -6.82 3.94
C THR A 107 9.70 -8.27 4.39
N ARG A 108 10.04 -9.16 3.46
CA ARG A 108 10.41 -10.55 3.77
C ARG A 108 11.50 -10.55 4.85
N GLY A 109 11.25 -11.27 5.94
CA GLY A 109 12.22 -11.45 7.01
C GLY A 109 12.21 -10.37 8.10
N GLN A 110 11.44 -9.30 7.97
CA GLN A 110 11.27 -8.32 9.06
C GLN A 110 10.06 -8.69 9.94
N PRO A 111 10.23 -8.76 11.27
CA PRO A 111 9.09 -9.04 12.17
C PRO A 111 8.04 -7.94 12.03
N ARG A 112 6.77 -8.35 11.94
CA ARG A 112 5.61 -7.46 11.83
C ARG A 112 5.70 -6.38 12.91
N PRO A 113 5.65 -5.07 12.58
CA PRO A 113 5.72 -4.04 13.60
C PRO A 113 4.57 -4.22 14.59
N SER A 114 4.91 -4.22 15.88
CA SER A 114 3.92 -4.26 16.96
C SER A 114 3.00 -3.05 16.83
N ALA A 115 1.68 -3.30 16.81
CA ALA A 115 0.67 -2.26 16.68
C ALA A 115 0.94 -1.08 17.64
N PRO A 116 0.60 0.17 17.25
CA PRO A 116 0.80 1.32 18.13
C PRO A 116 0.08 1.05 19.45
N GLY A 117 0.85 0.93 20.54
CA GLY A 117 0.32 0.70 21.87
C GLY A 117 -0.73 1.76 22.18
N THR A 118 -1.94 1.33 22.51
CA THR A 118 -2.98 2.20 23.05
C THR A 118 -2.50 2.69 24.41
N GLY A 119 -1.69 3.76 24.40
CA GLY A 119 -1.21 4.43 25.59
C GLY A 119 -2.41 5.00 26.34
N ARG A 120 -2.96 4.23 27.28
CA ARG A 120 -3.78 4.79 28.35
C ARG A 120 -2.89 5.75 29.11
N ARG A 121 -3.17 7.06 28.98
CA ARG A 121 -2.71 8.05 29.94
C ARG A 121 -3.27 7.65 31.30
N SER A 122 -2.42 7.11 32.16
CA SER A 122 -2.74 7.01 33.58
C SER A 122 -2.92 8.43 34.10
N ALA A 123 -4.09 8.72 34.65
CA ALA A 123 -4.37 9.96 35.33
C ALA A 123 -3.51 10.02 36.59
N GLU A 124 -2.70 11.07 36.73
CA GLU A 124 -2.12 11.45 38.02
C GLU A 124 -3.24 12.06 38.87
N GLU A 125 -3.59 11.41 39.98
CA GLU A 125 -4.46 11.96 41.03
C GLU A 125 -3.71 13.05 41.81
N PRO A 126 -4.34 14.20 42.12
CA PRO A 126 -3.70 15.23 42.92
C PRO A 126 -3.74 14.85 44.41
N MET A 127 -2.57 14.71 45.01
CA MET A 127 -2.39 14.48 46.44
C MET A 127 -2.64 15.78 47.22
N ILE A 128 -3.70 15.78 48.02
CA ILE A 128 -4.09 16.85 48.95
C ILE A 128 -3.08 16.94 50.12
N HIS A 129 -2.84 18.17 50.57
CA HIS A 129 -1.79 18.61 51.49
C HIS A 129 -2.14 18.46 52.99
N MET A 130 -1.13 18.11 53.81
CA MET A 130 -0.85 18.57 55.21
C MET A 130 -1.84 18.17 56.33
N PRO A 131 -1.48 18.21 57.64
CA PRO A 131 -0.41 18.95 58.34
C PRO A 131 0.87 18.17 58.69
#